data_AF-A0A352PLE7-F1
#
_entry.id   AF-A0A352PLE7-F1
#
_cell.length_a   1.000
_cell.length_b   1.000
_cell.length_c   1.000
_cell.angle_alpha   90.00
_cell.angle_beta   90.00
_cell.angle_gamma   90.00
#
_symmetry.space_group_name_H-M   'P 1'
#
loop_
_entity.id
_entity.type
_entity.pdbx_description
1 polymer ?
#
loop_
_entity_poly.entity_id
_entity_poly.type
_entity_poly.pdbx_seq_one_letter_code
_entity_poly.pdbx_strand_id
1 'polypeptide(L)'
;MSFFGALIFLFIAQLGLNYILSMFTENYYLIEMLVSLIIAFVYPIFCLPRPLRSRFLFIPQYHTLACTFAISFLLFDLIIWVM
;
A
#
# COMPACT_ATOMS: atom_id res chain seq x y z
N MET A 1 19.71 -0.52 0.46
CA MET A 1 18.78 -0.72 1.59
C MET A 1 18.42 -2.18 1.56
N SER A 2 18.73 -2.91 2.62
CA SER A 2 18.30 -4.30 2.76
C SER A 2 16.78 -4.35 2.64
N PHE A 3 16.24 -5.41 2.03
CA PHE A 3 14.80 -5.67 1.94
C PHE A 3 14.10 -5.51 3.30
N PHE A 4 14.78 -5.94 4.37
CA PHE A 4 14.36 -5.80 5.75
C PHE A 4 14.16 -4.33 6.20
N GLY A 5 15.06 -3.43 5.81
CA GLY A 5 14.94 -2.00 6.13
C GLY A 5 13.76 -1.34 5.41
N ALA A 6 13.41 -1.82 4.21
CA ALA A 6 12.23 -1.34 3.49
C ALA A 6 10.94 -1.78 4.17
N LEU A 7 10.87 -3.03 4.66
CA LEU A 7 9.71 -3.53 5.41
C LEU A 7 9.47 -2.75 6.71
N ILE A 8 10.52 -2.46 7.47
CA ILE A 8 10.40 -1.66 8.70
C ILE A 8 9.87 -0.26 8.39
N PHE A 9 10.40 0.39 7.34
CA PHE A 9 9.91 1.70 6.91
C PHE A 9 8.44 1.66 6.49
N LEU A 10 8.02 0.60 5.80
CA LEU A 10 6.65 0.41 5.33
C LEU A 10 5.70 0.18 6.52
N PHE A 11 6.13 -0.58 7.52
CA PHE A 11 5.37 -0.80 8.76
C PHE A 11 5.19 0.49 9.57
N ILE A 12 6.26 1.28 9.74
CA ILE A 12 6.19 2.57 10.43
C ILE A 12 5.27 3.53 9.66
N ALA A 13 5.39 3.56 8.32
CA ALA A 13 4.53 4.39 7.49
C ALA A 13 3.06 3.98 7.62
N GLN A 14 2.75 2.68 7.64
CA GLN A 14 1.40 2.17 7.84
C GLN A 14 0.81 2.61 9.19
N LEU A 15 1.57 2.49 10.29
CA LEU A 15 1.14 2.94 11.61
C LEU A 15 0.85 4.45 11.64
N GLY A 16 1.75 5.25 11.03
CA GLY A 16 1.55 6.69 10.92
C GLY A 16 0.32 7.05 10.10
N LEU A 17 0.07 6.33 9.01
CA LEU A 17 -1.08 6.56 8.14
C LEU A 17 -2.41 6.22 8.84
N ASN A 18 -2.46 5.09 9.55
CA ASN A 18 -3.61 4.72 10.39
C ASN A 18 -3.90 5.80 11.44
N TYR A 19 -2.86 6.27 12.15
CA TYR A 19 -3.02 7.32 13.16
C TYR A 19 -3.56 8.61 12.56
N ILE A 20 -2.99 9.07 11.43
CA ILE A 20 -3.45 10.28 10.75
C ILE A 20 -4.90 10.13 10.30
N LEU A 21 -5.27 9.03 9.65
CA LEU A 21 -6.64 8.82 9.16
C LEU A 21 -7.66 8.71 10.30
N SER A 22 -7.27 8.12 11.43
CA SER A 22 -8.13 8.04 12.62
C SER A 22 -8.49 9.40 13.22
N MET A 23 -7.71 10.45 12.93
CA MET A 23 -8.04 11.82 13.32
C MET A 23 -9.10 12.47 12.43
N PHE A 24 -9.31 11.96 11.21
CA PHE A 24 -10.26 12.52 10.24
C PHE A 24 -11.57 11.75 10.17
N THR A 25 -11.55 10.44 10.44
CA THR A 25 -12.72 9.57 10.29
C THR A 25 -12.77 8.58 11.44
N GLU A 26 -13.94 8.37 12.06
CA GLU A 26 -14.12 7.34 13.08
C GLU A 26 -14.46 5.96 12.50
N ASN A 27 -14.71 5.87 11.19
CA ASN A 27 -15.06 4.62 10.54
C ASN A 27 -13.82 3.76 10.30
N TYR A 28 -13.59 2.81 11.20
CA TYR A 28 -12.46 1.88 11.17
C TYR A 28 -12.29 1.15 9.82
N TYR A 29 -13.38 0.67 9.22
CA TYR A 29 -13.34 -0.05 7.95
C TYR A 29 -12.86 0.83 6.79
N LEU A 30 -13.28 2.10 6.79
CA LEU A 30 -12.87 3.06 5.77
C LEU A 30 -11.38 3.39 5.89
N ILE A 31 -10.86 3.45 7.12
CA ILE A 31 -9.43 3.63 7.38
C ILE A 31 -8.63 2.43 6.85
N GLU A 32 -9.02 1.21 7.20
CA GLU A 32 -8.30 0.01 6.76
C GLU A 32 -8.29 -0.12 5.24
N MET A 33 -9.42 0.13 4.59
CA MET A 33 -9.53 0.11 3.12
C MET A 33 -8.65 1.18 2.46
N LEU A 34 -8.58 2.39 3.02
CA LEU A 34 -7.69 3.43 2.49
C LEU A 34 -6.22 3.05 2.65
N VAL A 35 -5.86 2.48 3.80
CA VAL A 35 -4.48 2.10 4.11
C VAL A 35 -4.04 0.91 3.26
N SER A 36 -4.88 -0.10 3.09
CA SER A 36 -4.61 -1.25 2.22
C SER A 36 -4.37 -0.79 0.77
N LEU A 37 -5.18 0.15 0.28
CA LEU A 37 -5.08 0.70 -1.07
C LEU A 37 -3.77 1.48 -1.25
N ILE A 38 -3.41 2.34 -0.29
CA ILE A 38 -2.16 3.11 -0.35
C ILE A 38 -0.95 2.18 -0.33
N ILE A 39 -0.98 1.13 0.51
CA ILE A 39 0.08 0.13 0.57
C ILE A 39 0.20 -0.60 -0.78
N ALA A 40 -0.92 -0.95 -1.42
CA ALA A 40 -0.94 -1.61 -2.71
C ALA A 40 -0.22 -0.82 -3.82
N PHE A 41 -0.30 0.52 -3.79
CA PHE A 41 0.42 1.38 -4.74
C PHE A 41 1.89 1.58 -4.36
N VAL A 42 2.20 1.66 -3.07
CA VAL A 42 3.55 1.99 -2.60
C VAL A 42 4.48 0.77 -2.57
N TYR A 43 3.94 -0.42 -2.28
CA TYR A 43 4.73 -1.66 -2.18
C TYR A 43 5.47 -2.02 -3.49
N PRO A 44 4.86 -1.96 -4.69
CA PRO A 44 5.57 -2.21 -5.94
C PRO A 44 6.74 -1.24 -6.20
N ILE A 45 6.64 0.01 -5.74
CA ILE A 45 7.72 1.00 -5.84
C ILE A 45 8.93 0.55 -5.02
N PHE A 46 8.70 -0.03 -3.83
CA PHE A 46 9.77 -0.57 -3.00
C PHE A 46 10.41 -1.83 -3.58
N CYS A 47 9.64 -2.66 -4.28
CA CYS A 47 10.17 -3.84 -4.97
C CYS A 47 11.07 -3.49 -6.17
N LEU A 48 10.89 -2.31 -6.77
CA LEU A 48 11.74 -1.87 -7.88
C LEU A 48 13.18 -1.56 -7.42
N PRO A 49 14.19 -1.92 -8.24
CA PRO A 49 15.57 -1.59 -7.95
C PRO A 49 15.77 -0.06 -7.95
N ARG A 50 16.62 0.44 -7.04
CA ARG A 50 16.86 1.87 -6.81
C ARG A 50 16.95 2.76 -8.06
N PRO A 51 17.70 2.43 -9.13
CA PRO A 51 17.80 3.31 -10.30
C PRO A 51 16.49 3.46 -11.07
N LEU A 52 15.57 2.48 -10.95
CA LEU A 52 14.29 2.48 -11.63
C LEU A 52 13.17 3.14 -10.81
N ARG A 53 13.36 3.32 -9.50
CA ARG A 53 12.34 3.92 -8.61
C ARG A 53 11.99 5.36 -8.96
N SER A 54 12.90 6.14 -9.55
CA SER A 54 12.59 7.52 -9.95
C SER A 54 11.78 7.60 -11.25
N ARG A 55 11.75 6.51 -12.03
CA ARG A 55 11.04 6.41 -13.31
C ARG A 55 9.91 5.38 -13.26
N PHE A 56 9.46 5.00 -12.06
CA PHE A 56 8.46 3.96 -11.84
C PHE A 56 7.17 4.18 -12.66
N LEU A 57 6.77 5.44 -12.85
CA LEU A 57 5.60 5.84 -13.64
C LEU A 57 5.69 5.45 -15.12
N PHE A 58 6.90 5.29 -15.67
CA PHE A 58 7.12 4.91 -17.07
C PHE A 58 7.26 3.40 -17.26
N ILE A 59 7.22 2.62 -16.17
CA ILE A 59 7.38 1.17 -16.21
C ILE A 59 5.99 0.54 -16.30
N PRO A 60 5.61 -0.08 -17.43
CA PRO A 60 4.28 -0.69 -17.58
C PRO A 60 4.05 -1.81 -16.55
N GLN A 61 5.12 -2.53 -16.17
CA GLN A 61 5.08 -3.59 -15.16
C GLN A 61 4.69 -3.07 -13.76
N TYR A 62 5.03 -1.82 -13.44
CA TYR A 62 4.60 -1.21 -12.18
C TYR A 62 3.08 -1.03 -12.16
N HIS A 63 2.50 -0.51 -13.24
CA HIS A 63 1.05 -0.28 -13.33
C HIS A 63 0.27 -1.59 -13.22
N THR A 64 0.72 -2.64 -13.91
CA THR A 64 0.08 -3.96 -13.81
C THR A 64 0.19 -4.51 -12.40
N LEU A 65 1.37 -4.44 -11.76
CA LEU A 65 1.56 -4.94 -10.40
C LEU A 65 0.73 -4.16 -9.38
N ALA A 66 0.78 -2.83 -9.41
CA ALA A 66 0.01 -1.97 -8.52
C ALA A 66 -1.49 -2.23 -8.67
N CYS A 67 -1.99 -2.39 -9.89
CA CYS A 67 -3.39 -2.68 -10.14
C CYS A 67 -3.78 -4.07 -9.62
N THR A 68 -2.95 -5.10 -9.85
CA THR A 68 -3.21 -6.44 -9.30
C THR A 68 -3.22 -6.47 -7.77
N PHE A 69 -2.27 -5.76 -7.12
CA PHE A 69 -2.25 -5.66 -5.67
C PHE A 69 -3.48 -4.91 -5.16
N ALA A 70 -3.86 -3.80 -5.79
CA ALA A 70 -5.03 -3.03 -5.40
C ALA A 70 -6.32 -3.86 -5.49
N ILE A 71 -6.50 -4.62 -6.58
CA ILE A 71 -7.65 -5.52 -6.75
C ILE A 71 -7.64 -6.62 -5.68
N SER A 72 -6.48 -7.24 -5.40
CA SER A 72 -6.39 -8.30 -4.39
C SER A 72 -6.72 -7.78 -2.99
N PHE A 73 -6.19 -6.62 -2.59
CA PHE A 73 -6.46 -6.04 -1.28
C PHE A 73 -7.91 -5.58 -1.15
N LEU A 74 -8.49 -4.96 -2.19
CA LEU A 74 -9.91 -4.62 -2.19
C LEU A 74 -10.81 -5.85 -2.07
N LEU A 75 -10.47 -6.96 -2.72
CA LEU A 75 -11.21 -8.21 -2.57
C LEU A 75 -11.09 -8.77 -1.15
N PHE A 76 -9.91 -8.72 -0.54
CA PHE A 76 -9.72 -9.13 0.85
C PHE A 76 -10.52 -8.25 1.81
N ASP A 77 -10.46 -6.94 1.64
CA ASP A 77 -11.23 -5.99 2.47
C ASP A 77 -12.74 -6.20 2.31
N LEU A 78 -13.21 -6.48 1.09
CA LEU A 78 -14.61 -6.79 0.83
C LEU A 78 -15.04 -8.10 1.49
N ILE A 79 -14.18 -9.14 1.48
CA ILE A 79 -14.45 -10.41 2.18
C ILE A 79 -14.54 -10.16 3.69
N ILE A 80 -13.60 -9.41 4.27
CA ILE A 80 -13.60 -9.05 5.70
C ILE A 80 -14.83 -8.21 6.06
N TRP A 81 -15.31 -7.37 5.15
CA TRP A 81 -16.48 -6.54 5.39
C TRP A 81 -17.82 -7.31 5.32
N VAL A 82 -17.88 -8.37 4.51
CA VAL A 82 -19.08 -9.21 4.37
C VAL A 82 -19.20 -10.27 5.48
N MET A 83 -18.09 -10.71 6.06
CA MET A 83 -18.05 -11.67 7.18
C MET A 83 -18.34 -11.02 8.53
#